data_AF-A0AAX0WKB4-F1
#
_entry.id   AF-A0AAX0WKB4-F1
#
_cell.length_a   1.000
_cell.length_b   1.000
_cell.length_c   1.000
_cell.angle_alpha   90.00
_cell.angle_beta   90.00
_cell.angle_gamma   90.00
#
_symmetry.space_group_name_H-M   'P 1'
#
loop_
_entity.id
_entity.type
_entity.pdbx_description
1 polymer ?
#
loop_
_entity_poly.entity_id
_entity_poly.type
_entity_poly.pdbx_seq_one_letter_code
_entity_poly.pdbx_strand_id
1 'polypeptide(L)'
;MLRTLSLFFLFALVPVQAAIYFAHNVSEDSGFINTKKYWNGDSDLCWAATASNMLQWWQNNSSGIPAFVPNGQNESGRTEIYDVFCNNWANTGKGIEIGLRWYLGGKPPVSLN
;
A
#
# COMPACT_ATOMS: atom_id res chain seq x y z
N MET A 1 61.68 -7.99 -29.93
CA MET A 1 61.01 -6.82 -29.31
C MET A 1 59.58 -7.23 -28.99
N LEU A 2 59.26 -7.52 -27.72
CA LEU A 2 57.91 -7.88 -27.29
C LEU A 2 57.49 -6.86 -26.22
N ARG A 3 56.60 -5.94 -26.58
CA ARG A 3 56.00 -4.97 -25.64
C ARG A 3 54.71 -5.57 -25.10
N THR A 4 54.76 -6.11 -23.89
CA THR A 4 53.57 -6.50 -23.13
C THR A 4 52.84 -5.24 -22.68
N LEU A 5 51.70 -4.97 -23.29
CA LEU A 5 50.76 -3.95 -22.82
C LEU A 5 49.92 -4.58 -21.69
N SER A 6 50.26 -4.31 -20.43
CA SER A 6 49.40 -4.67 -19.31
C SER A 6 48.17 -3.77 -19.30
N LEU A 7 47.01 -4.31 -19.69
CA LEU A 7 45.73 -3.71 -19.38
C LEU A 7 45.46 -3.89 -17.88
N PHE A 8 45.60 -2.82 -17.11
CA PHE A 8 45.05 -2.75 -15.75
C PHE A 8 43.52 -2.71 -15.84
N PHE A 9 42.87 -3.84 -15.57
CA PHE A 9 41.45 -3.89 -15.28
C PHE A 9 41.23 -3.21 -13.92
N LEU A 10 40.79 -1.95 -13.93
CA LEU A 10 40.18 -1.31 -12.76
C LEU A 10 38.84 -2.00 -12.50
N PHE A 11 38.85 -3.03 -11.66
CA PHE A 11 37.63 -3.46 -10.97
C PHE A 11 37.23 -2.32 -10.04
N ALA A 12 36.35 -1.44 -10.51
CA ALA A 12 35.61 -0.56 -9.63
C ALA A 12 34.80 -1.44 -8.69
N LEU A 13 35.24 -1.55 -7.43
CA LEU A 13 34.42 -2.04 -6.33
C LEU A 13 33.29 -1.03 -6.15
N VAL A 14 32.20 -1.20 -6.90
CA VAL A 14 30.95 -0.51 -6.60
C VAL A 14 30.43 -1.18 -5.33
N PRO A 15 30.37 -0.50 -4.18
CA PRO A 15 29.69 -1.07 -3.04
C PRO A 15 28.24 -1.30 -3.46
N VAL A 16 27.81 -2.57 -3.50
CA VAL A 16 26.39 -2.91 -3.55
C VAL A 16 25.84 -2.53 -2.18
N GLN A 17 25.52 -1.25 -2.01
CA GLN A 17 24.74 -0.80 -0.88
C GLN A 17 23.33 -1.36 -1.13
N ALA A 18 22.86 -2.26 -0.28
CA ALA A 18 21.46 -2.65 -0.24
C ALA A 18 20.65 -1.38 0.07
N ALA A 19 20.11 -0.74 -0.97
CA ALA A 19 19.29 0.44 -0.82
C ALA A 19 17.85 0.01 -0.52
N ILE A 20 17.26 0.59 0.53
CA ILE A 20 15.82 0.46 0.78
C ILE A 20 15.12 1.41 -0.19
N TYR A 21 14.26 0.87 -1.03
CA TYR A 21 13.45 1.65 -1.96
C TYR A 21 12.06 1.85 -1.38
N PHE A 22 11.71 3.10 -1.15
CA PHE A 22 10.36 3.50 -0.75
C PHE A 22 9.54 3.93 -1.96
N ALA A 23 8.21 3.84 -1.84
CA ALA A 23 7.33 4.52 -2.79
C ALA A 23 7.59 6.02 -2.75
N HIS A 24 7.28 6.71 -3.85
CA HIS A 24 7.41 8.18 -3.93
C HIS A 24 6.73 8.86 -2.72
N ASN A 25 7.38 9.86 -2.12
CA ASN A 25 6.94 10.54 -0.90
C ASN A 25 6.84 9.66 0.37
N VAL A 26 7.36 8.42 0.37
CA VAL A 26 7.44 7.58 1.57
C VAL A 26 8.88 7.54 2.07
N SER A 27 9.03 7.58 3.38
CA SER A 27 10.29 7.43 4.12
C SER A 27 10.08 6.44 5.28
N GLU A 28 11.13 6.20 6.06
CA GLU A 28 11.04 5.39 7.28
C GLU A 28 10.02 5.96 8.28
N ASP A 29 9.93 7.29 8.37
CA ASP A 29 9.15 7.96 9.42
C ASP A 29 7.83 8.56 8.93
N SER A 30 7.62 8.69 7.61
CA SER A 30 6.50 9.45 7.07
C SER A 30 6.06 9.04 5.67
N GLY A 31 4.88 9.52 5.26
CA GLY A 31 4.34 9.33 3.92
C GLY A 31 3.52 8.06 3.74
N PHE A 32 3.48 7.18 4.73
CA PHE A 32 2.62 6.01 4.76
C PHE A 32 1.28 6.30 5.43
N ILE A 33 0.30 5.44 5.16
CA ILE A 33 -0.99 5.43 5.86
C ILE A 33 -1.03 4.23 6.79
N ASN A 34 -1.53 4.45 8.01
CA ASN A 34 -1.63 3.42 9.05
C ASN A 34 -3.01 3.46 9.72
N THR A 35 -4.03 3.02 8.97
CA THR A 35 -5.40 2.92 9.48
C THR A 35 -5.46 2.02 10.71
N LYS A 36 -6.22 2.43 11.73
CA LYS A 36 -6.49 1.61 12.91
C LYS A 36 -7.68 0.69 12.68
N LYS A 37 -7.71 -0.41 13.43
CA LYS A 37 -8.86 -1.31 13.50
C LYS A 37 -9.85 -0.81 14.55
N TYR A 38 -11.10 -1.23 14.44
CA TYR A 38 -12.10 -1.04 15.49
C TYR A 38 -11.84 -1.94 16.70
N TRP A 39 -11.25 -3.13 16.48
CA TRP A 39 -11.12 -4.19 17.48
C TRP A 39 -12.46 -4.67 18.04
N ASN A 40 -13.53 -4.42 17.31
CA ASN A 40 -14.88 -4.88 17.59
C ASN A 40 -15.55 -5.24 16.27
N GLY A 41 -15.68 -6.55 15.99
CA GLY A 41 -16.30 -7.04 14.76
C GLY A 41 -15.42 -6.94 13.51
N ASP A 42 -14.12 -6.63 13.61
CA ASP A 42 -13.20 -6.49 12.46
C ASP A 42 -11.88 -7.26 12.63
N SER A 43 -11.79 -8.21 13.56
CA SER A 43 -10.58 -8.98 13.89
C SER A 43 -9.89 -9.64 12.69
N ASP A 44 -10.65 -10.06 11.68
CA ASP A 44 -10.16 -10.75 10.48
C ASP A 44 -10.09 -9.84 9.23
N LEU A 45 -10.36 -8.53 9.40
CA LEU A 45 -10.33 -7.53 8.33
C LEU A 45 -8.97 -6.82 8.18
N CYS A 46 -7.87 -7.44 8.61
CA CYS A 46 -6.53 -6.87 8.41
C CYS A 46 -6.18 -6.64 6.93
N TRP A 47 -6.66 -7.51 6.04
CA TRP A 47 -6.51 -7.36 4.59
C TRP A 47 -7.22 -6.10 4.07
N ALA A 48 -8.37 -5.76 4.63
CA ALA A 48 -9.14 -4.57 4.28
C ALA A 48 -8.48 -3.30 4.86
N ALA A 49 -7.90 -3.38 6.06
CA ALA A 49 -7.08 -2.30 6.63
C ALA A 49 -5.87 -2.00 5.72
N THR A 50 -5.16 -3.04 5.26
CA THR A 50 -4.06 -2.88 4.31
C THR A 50 -4.53 -2.31 2.97
N ALA A 51 -5.63 -2.79 2.40
CA ALA A 51 -6.21 -2.23 1.18
C ALA A 51 -6.55 -0.75 1.34
N SER A 52 -7.13 -0.38 2.49
CA SER A 52 -7.47 1.02 2.81
C SER A 52 -6.24 1.92 2.89
N ASN A 53 -5.14 1.44 3.46
CA ASN A 53 -3.87 2.19 3.47
C ASN A 53 -3.36 2.47 2.06
N MET A 54 -3.38 1.46 1.19
CA MET A 54 -2.95 1.60 -0.21
C MET A 54 -3.84 2.58 -0.98
N LEU A 55 -5.16 2.47 -0.80
CA LEU A 55 -6.14 3.33 -1.46
C LEU A 55 -6.06 4.77 -0.97
N GLN A 56 -5.94 4.99 0.34
CA GLN A 56 -5.80 6.32 0.92
C GLN A 56 -4.49 6.98 0.49
N TRP A 57 -3.38 6.21 0.45
CA TRP A 57 -2.12 6.73 -0.06
C TRP A 57 -2.24 7.14 -1.52
N TRP A 58 -2.90 6.31 -2.34
CA TRP A 58 -3.16 6.62 -3.74
C TRP A 58 -4.02 7.88 -3.88
N GLN A 59 -5.08 8.03 -3.08
CA GLN A 59 -5.92 9.22 -3.08
C GLN A 59 -5.13 10.49 -2.74
N ASN A 60 -4.25 10.43 -1.73
CA ASN A 60 -3.41 11.56 -1.30
C ASN A 60 -2.39 11.98 -2.38
N ASN A 61 -2.02 11.08 -3.28
CA ASN A 61 -1.02 11.31 -4.34
C ASN A 61 -1.64 11.40 -5.74
N SER A 62 -2.97 11.46 -5.84
CA SER A 62 -3.71 11.55 -7.10
C SER A 62 -4.52 12.85 -7.16
N SER A 63 -4.99 13.20 -8.36
CA SER A 63 -5.86 14.36 -8.59
C SER A 63 -7.16 13.94 -9.28
N GLY A 64 -8.19 14.78 -9.19
CA GLY A 64 -9.48 14.55 -9.87
C GLY A 64 -10.41 13.54 -9.17
N ILE A 65 -10.15 13.20 -7.91
CA ILE A 65 -11.05 12.35 -7.12
C ILE A 65 -12.26 13.16 -6.68
N PRO A 66 -13.50 12.70 -6.95
CA PRO A 66 -14.69 13.42 -6.54
C PRO A 66 -14.79 13.58 -5.02
N ALA A 67 -15.27 14.73 -4.55
CA ALA A 67 -15.36 15.07 -3.12
C ALA A 67 -16.31 14.16 -2.31
N PHE A 68 -17.21 13.42 -2.98
CA PHE A 68 -18.10 12.47 -2.32
C PHE A 68 -17.44 11.11 -2.04
N VAL A 69 -16.24 10.86 -2.57
CA VAL A 69 -15.51 9.62 -2.32
C VAL A 69 -14.94 9.68 -0.90
N PRO A 70 -15.18 8.67 -0.05
CA PRO A 70 -14.64 8.61 1.31
C PRO A 70 -13.12 8.83 1.32
N ASN A 71 -12.64 9.73 2.19
CA ASN A 71 -11.27 10.22 2.17
C ASN A 71 -10.81 10.76 3.54
N GLY A 72 -9.57 10.48 3.90
CA GLY A 72 -8.93 11.00 5.11
C GLY A 72 -9.03 10.04 6.29
N GLN A 73 -8.43 10.43 7.41
CA GLN A 73 -8.46 9.69 8.67
C GLN A 73 -9.31 10.44 9.71
N ASN A 74 -10.14 9.69 10.43
CA ASN A 74 -10.89 10.21 11.58
C ASN A 74 -9.98 10.33 12.83
N GLU A 75 -10.54 10.87 13.92
CA GLU A 75 -9.85 11.10 15.20
C GLU A 75 -9.26 9.82 15.83
N SER A 76 -9.79 8.64 15.47
CA SER A 76 -9.26 7.35 15.92
C SER A 76 -8.08 6.85 15.05
N GLY A 77 -7.65 7.63 14.06
CA GLY A 77 -6.63 7.23 13.08
C GLY A 77 -7.13 6.19 12.07
N ARG A 78 -8.44 6.00 11.90
CA ARG A 78 -9.00 5.11 10.87
C ARG A 78 -9.32 5.89 9.62
N THR A 79 -8.97 5.35 8.46
CA THR A 79 -9.37 5.92 7.17
C THR A 79 -10.86 5.74 6.94
N GLU A 80 -11.55 6.73 6.36
CA GLU A 80 -12.96 6.57 5.97
C GLU A 80 -13.17 5.41 4.98
N ILE A 81 -12.16 5.13 4.14
CA ILE A 81 -12.12 3.95 3.25
C ILE A 81 -12.26 2.65 4.04
N TYR A 82 -11.65 2.56 5.23
CA TYR A 82 -11.73 1.37 6.07
C TYR A 82 -13.13 1.20 6.66
N ASP A 83 -13.78 2.30 7.04
CA ASP A 83 -15.16 2.29 7.51
C ASP A 83 -16.10 1.74 6.40
N VAL A 84 -15.85 2.06 5.13
CA VAL A 84 -16.55 1.46 3.99
C VAL A 84 -16.36 -0.06 3.92
N PHE A 85 -15.14 -0.56 4.13
CA PHE A 85 -14.91 -2.00 4.17
C PHE A 85 -15.66 -2.68 5.33
N CYS A 86 -15.56 -2.13 6.55
CA CYS A 86 -16.24 -2.68 7.72
C CYS A 86 -17.76 -2.73 7.55
N ASN A 87 -18.35 -1.78 6.82
CA ASN A 87 -19.79 -1.74 6.56
C ASN A 87 -20.27 -2.69 5.45
N ASN A 88 -19.37 -3.21 4.62
CA ASN A 88 -19.73 -4.00 3.43
C ASN A 88 -19.22 -5.44 3.45
N TRP A 89 -18.34 -5.79 4.40
CA TRP A 89 -17.69 -7.09 4.45
C TRP A 89 -17.90 -7.77 5.80
N ALA A 90 -18.22 -9.06 5.75
CA ALA A 90 -18.22 -9.89 6.93
C ALA A 90 -16.79 -10.04 7.48
N ASN A 91 -16.66 -10.14 8.81
CA ASN A 91 -15.40 -10.35 9.51
C ASN A 91 -14.78 -11.71 9.17
N THR A 92 -14.13 -11.79 8.02
CA THR A 92 -13.47 -12.98 7.48
C THR A 92 -12.22 -12.57 6.72
N GLY A 93 -11.20 -13.43 6.73
CA GLY A 93 -9.98 -13.23 5.96
C GLY A 93 -10.21 -13.29 4.45
N LYS A 94 -9.50 -12.44 3.70
CA LYS A 94 -9.40 -12.41 2.23
C LYS A 94 -8.02 -11.90 1.82
N GLY A 95 -7.74 -11.91 0.52
CA GLY A 95 -6.56 -11.24 -0.06
C GLY A 95 -6.80 -9.74 -0.28
N ILE A 96 -5.72 -8.95 -0.19
CA ILE A 96 -5.75 -7.49 -0.35
C ILE A 96 -6.25 -7.11 -1.74
N GLU A 97 -5.86 -7.88 -2.76
CA GLU A 97 -6.23 -7.70 -4.16
C GLU A 97 -7.74 -7.80 -4.39
N ILE A 98 -8.46 -8.58 -3.57
CA ILE A 98 -9.92 -8.65 -3.61
C ILE A 98 -10.51 -7.30 -3.19
N GLY A 99 -9.98 -6.69 -2.11
CA GLY A 99 -10.42 -5.39 -1.62
C GLY A 99 -10.18 -4.28 -2.63
N LEU A 100 -8.99 -4.23 -3.22
CA LEU A 100 -8.63 -3.24 -4.24
C LEU A 100 -9.55 -3.34 -5.48
N ARG A 101 -9.80 -4.56 -5.96
CA ARG A 101 -10.69 -4.80 -7.11
C ARG A 101 -12.14 -4.45 -6.81
N TRP A 102 -12.62 -4.73 -5.61
CA TRP A 102 -13.97 -4.37 -5.19
C TRP A 102 -14.13 -2.85 -5.08
N TYR A 103 -13.21 -2.17 -4.38
CA TYR A 103 -13.33 -0.74 -4.11
C TYR A 103 -13.23 0.11 -5.40
N LEU A 104 -12.25 -0.19 -6.26
CA LEU A 104 -12.03 0.57 -7.50
C LEU A 104 -12.93 0.11 -8.65
N GLY A 105 -13.24 -1.18 -8.72
CA GLY A 105 -13.94 -1.78 -9.84
C GLY A 105 -15.45 -1.90 -9.66
N GLY A 106 -15.99 -1.65 -8.46
CA GLY A 106 -17.41 -1.82 -8.13
C GLY A 106 -17.93 -3.25 -8.30
N LYS A 107 -17.04 -4.23 -8.52
CA LYS A 107 -17.41 -5.64 -8.66
C LYS A 107 -17.63 -6.20 -7.26
N PRO A 108 -18.81 -6.79 -6.93
CA PRO A 108 -18.96 -7.50 -5.68
C PRO A 108 -17.88 -8.58 -5.55
N PRO A 109 -17.45 -8.96 -4.33
CA PRO A 109 -16.71 -10.19 -4.15
C PRO A 109 -17.40 -11.27 -4.98
N VAL A 110 -16.65 -11.92 -5.86
CA VAL A 110 -17.09 -13.20 -6.42
C VAL A 110 -17.51 -14.01 -5.20
N SER A 111 -18.80 -14.34 -5.13
CA SER A 111 -19.39 -15.10 -4.03
C SER A 111 -18.50 -16.30 -3.78
N LEU A 112 -17.76 -16.28 -2.67
CA LEU A 112 -17.08 -17.45 -2.14
C LEU A 112 -18.18 -18.28 -1.49
N ASN A 113 -18.89 -19.03 -2.33
CA ASN A 113 -19.56 -20.24 -1.89
C ASN A 113 -18.50 -21.28 -1.49
#